data_AF-A0A9X4D1L7-F1
#
_entry.id   AF-A0A9X4D1L7-F1
#
_cell.length_a   1.000
_cell.length_b   1.000
_cell.length_c   1.000
_cell.angle_alpha   90.00
_cell.angle_beta   90.00
_cell.angle_gamma   90.00
#
_symmetry.space_group_name_H-M   'P 1'
#
loop_
_entity.id
_entity.type
_entity.pdbx_description
1 polymer ?
#
loop_
_entity_poly.entity_id
_entity_poly.type
_entity_poly.pdbx_seq_one_letter_code
_entity_poly.pdbx_strand_id
1 'polypeptide(L)'
;MNTEFLTEHDRQLLAHKQEFQDLVLKHMRALSALEWMRFRTIARDRSAWGDAAARNLYKHGDVLQASFNLPTLRLGDLPKSFSAGATVIGEVEGQPVLYFEGTGYYAWALAPESPVLEASITYPAYPPGWAEGERS
;
A
#
# COMPACT_ATOMS: atom_id res chain seq x y z
N MET A 1 -8.80 15.08 -10.26
CA MET A 1 -7.99 15.29 -9.04
C MET A 1 -7.40 16.70 -9.17
N ASN A 2 -7.78 17.64 -8.30
CA ASN A 2 -7.25 19.02 -8.33
C ASN A 2 -5.78 18.98 -7.92
N THR A 3 -4.88 19.40 -8.81
CA THR A 3 -3.42 19.42 -8.62
C THR A 3 -2.92 20.66 -7.87
N GLU A 4 -3.81 21.57 -7.45
CA GLU A 4 -3.45 22.89 -6.92
C GLU A 4 -2.88 22.90 -5.49
N PHE A 5 -2.83 21.76 -4.79
CA PHE A 5 -2.30 21.67 -3.42
C PHE A 5 -1.10 20.73 -3.25
N LEU A 6 -0.53 20.20 -4.34
CA LEU A 6 0.63 19.31 -4.25
C LEU A 6 1.89 20.13 -4.01
N THR A 7 2.60 19.79 -2.93
CA THR A 7 3.95 20.29 -2.67
C THR A 7 4.89 19.79 -3.78
N GLU A 8 6.04 20.45 -3.95
CA GLU A 8 7.06 19.97 -4.89
C GLU A 8 7.49 18.54 -4.57
N HIS A 9 7.50 18.20 -3.27
CA HIS A 9 7.82 16.86 -2.81
C HIS A 9 6.76 15.83 -3.25
N ASP A 10 5.47 16.16 -3.16
CA ASP A 10 4.40 15.29 -3.62
C ASP A 10 4.48 15.05 -5.13
N ARG A 11 4.88 16.06 -5.91
CA ARG A 11 5.09 15.92 -7.36
C ARG A 11 6.25 15.00 -7.69
N GLN A 12 7.35 15.11 -6.95
CA GLN A 12 8.51 14.23 -7.11
C GLN A 12 8.12 12.78 -6.80
N LEU A 13 7.43 12.53 -5.68
CA LEU A 13 6.89 11.21 -5.36
C LEU A 13 5.96 10.67 -6.46
N LEU A 14 5.01 11.48 -6.91
CA LEU A 14 4.03 11.08 -7.93
C LEU A 14 4.65 10.87 -9.32
N ALA A 15 5.83 11.45 -9.62
CA ALA A 15 6.55 11.18 -10.86
C ALA A 15 6.96 9.69 -10.97
N HIS A 16 7.18 9.02 -9.84
CA HIS A 16 7.55 7.61 -9.76
C HIS A 16 6.36 6.66 -9.57
N LYS A 17 5.14 7.19 -9.61
CA LYS A 17 3.91 6.42 -9.36
C LYS A 17 3.79 5.18 -10.26
N GLN A 18 4.06 5.32 -11.56
CA GLN A 18 3.84 4.24 -12.51
C GLN A 18 4.81 3.08 -12.26
N GLU A 19 6.11 3.35 -12.06
CA GLU A 19 7.10 2.32 -11.74
C GLU A 19 6.77 1.58 -10.43
N PHE A 20 6.38 2.33 -9.40
CA PHE A 20 5.91 1.74 -8.14
C PHE A 20 4.70 0.82 -8.37
N GLN A 21 3.69 1.31 -9.11
CA GLN A 21 2.48 0.52 -9.41
C GLN A 21 2.80 -0.74 -10.22
N ASP A 22 3.74 -0.69 -11.15
CA ASP A 22 4.12 -1.85 -11.97
C ASP A 22 4.80 -2.94 -11.12
N LEU A 23 5.69 -2.55 -10.21
CA LEU A 23 6.33 -3.47 -9.25
C LEU A 23 5.29 -4.10 -8.31
N VAL A 24 4.42 -3.27 -7.73
CA VAL A 24 3.35 -3.75 -6.84
C VAL A 24 2.39 -4.69 -7.59
N LEU A 25 1.98 -4.34 -8.81
CA LEU A 25 1.08 -5.18 -9.61
C LEU A 25 1.73 -6.51 -9.99
N LYS A 26 3.02 -6.50 -10.34
CA LYS A 26 3.79 -7.71 -10.60
C LYS A 26 3.83 -8.60 -9.36
N HIS A 27 4.11 -8.04 -8.19
CA HIS A 27 4.14 -8.79 -6.93
C HIS A 27 2.75 -9.32 -6.54
N MET A 28 1.70 -8.48 -6.63
CA MET A 28 0.31 -8.89 -6.38
C MET A 28 -0.10 -10.11 -7.22
N ARG A 29 0.29 -10.16 -8.50
CA ARG A 29 0.02 -11.29 -9.40
C ARG A 29 0.84 -12.56 -9.08
N ALA A 30 1.96 -12.40 -8.38
CA ALA A 30 2.84 -13.50 -7.97
C ALA A 30 2.45 -14.12 -6.62
N LEU A 31 1.60 -13.44 -5.83
CA LEU A 31 1.08 -13.97 -4.57
C LEU A 31 0.35 -15.29 -4.78
N SER A 32 0.41 -16.15 -3.76
CA SER A 32 -0.41 -17.36 -3.76
C SER A 32 -1.90 -17.02 -3.78
N ALA A 33 -2.70 -17.87 -4.43
CA ALA A 33 -4.15 -17.69 -4.47
C ALA A 33 -4.77 -17.65 -3.06
N LEU A 34 -4.18 -18.40 -2.11
CA LEU A 34 -4.61 -18.42 -0.70
C LEU A 34 -4.39 -17.07 -0.02
N GLU A 35 -3.20 -16.47 -0.17
CA GLU A 35 -2.91 -15.16 0.41
C GLU A 35 -3.75 -14.06 -0.22
N TRP A 36 -3.89 -14.06 -1.55
CA TRP A 36 -4.77 -13.14 -2.24
C TRP A 36 -6.21 -13.22 -1.70
N MET A 37 -6.76 -14.43 -1.62
CA MET A 37 -8.11 -14.65 -1.10
C MET A 37 -8.26 -14.21 0.36
N ARG A 38 -7.24 -14.46 1.20
CA ARG A 38 -7.22 -14.00 2.60
C ARG A 38 -7.36 -12.49 2.68
N PHE A 39 -6.55 -11.74 1.92
CA PHE A 39 -6.59 -10.27 1.93
C PHE A 39 -7.90 -9.71 1.37
N ARG A 40 -8.43 -10.29 0.30
CA ARG A 40 -9.72 -9.84 -0.26
C ARG A 40 -10.91 -10.18 0.64
N THR A 41 -10.83 -11.27 1.41
CA THR A 41 -11.80 -11.56 2.47
C THR A 41 -11.77 -10.50 3.57
N ILE A 42 -10.58 -10.07 4.00
CA ILE A 42 -10.43 -8.97 4.97
C ILE A 42 -11.05 -7.67 4.43
N ALA A 43 -10.77 -7.33 3.16
CA ALA A 43 -11.34 -6.15 2.51
C ALA A 43 -12.88 -6.16 2.55
N ARG A 44 -13.49 -7.30 2.25
CA ARG A 44 -14.94 -7.50 2.26
C ARG A 44 -15.55 -7.40 3.67
N ASP A 45 -14.95 -8.09 4.64
CA ASP A 45 -15.57 -8.34 5.95
C ASP A 45 -15.23 -7.26 7.00
N ARG A 46 -14.11 -6.56 6.85
CA ARG A 46 -13.57 -5.60 7.83
C ARG A 46 -13.40 -4.19 7.27
N SER A 47 -14.16 -3.84 6.24
CA SER A 47 -14.09 -2.52 5.62
C SER A 47 -14.21 -1.42 6.68
N ALA A 48 -13.15 -0.65 6.86
CA ALA A 48 -13.12 0.47 7.80
C ALA A 48 -13.56 1.78 7.12
N TRP A 49 -13.54 1.84 5.79
CA TRP A 49 -13.79 3.04 5.00
C TRP A 49 -15.10 2.93 4.21
N GLY A 50 -15.72 4.07 3.90
CA GLY A 50 -17.01 4.19 3.23
C GLY A 50 -17.04 3.79 1.75
N ASP A 51 -15.93 3.29 1.19
CA ASP A 51 -15.85 2.86 -0.20
C ASP A 51 -16.39 1.42 -0.37
N ALA A 52 -17.72 1.30 -0.37
CA ALA A 52 -18.40 0.01 -0.51
C ALA A 52 -18.11 -0.67 -1.86
N ALA A 53 -17.79 0.10 -2.91
CA ALA A 53 -17.48 -0.44 -4.22
C ALA A 53 -16.15 -1.20 -4.23
N ALA A 54 -15.15 -0.70 -3.49
CA ALA A 54 -13.84 -1.33 -3.39
C ALA A 54 -13.84 -2.71 -2.69
N ARG A 55 -14.89 -3.02 -1.91
CA ARG A 55 -15.01 -4.29 -1.16
C ARG A 55 -15.04 -5.52 -2.05
N ASN A 56 -15.62 -5.38 -3.25
CA ASN A 56 -15.87 -6.49 -4.16
C ASN A 56 -14.87 -6.54 -5.32
N LEU A 57 -13.87 -5.65 -5.34
CA LEU A 57 -12.80 -5.71 -6.34
C LEU A 57 -11.98 -6.99 -6.16
N TYR A 58 -11.69 -7.66 -7.28
CA TYR A 58 -10.94 -8.92 -7.29
C TYR A 58 -9.80 -8.96 -8.30
N LYS A 59 -9.84 -8.11 -9.34
CA LYS A 59 -8.72 -8.01 -10.28
C LYS A 59 -7.61 -7.20 -9.62
N HIS A 60 -6.39 -7.72 -9.67
CA HIS A 60 -5.21 -7.10 -9.07
C HIS A 60 -5.05 -5.62 -9.45
N GLY A 61 -5.24 -5.28 -10.74
CA GLY A 61 -5.14 -3.90 -11.22
C GLY A 61 -6.21 -2.96 -10.64
N ASP A 62 -7.46 -3.43 -10.55
CA ASP A 62 -8.55 -2.62 -10.01
C ASP A 62 -8.35 -2.38 -8.50
N VAL A 63 -7.90 -3.39 -7.76
CA VAL A 63 -7.56 -3.27 -6.32
C VAL A 63 -6.42 -2.27 -6.13
N LEU A 64 -5.34 -2.39 -6.89
CA LEU A 64 -4.20 -1.47 -6.81
C LEU A 64 -4.65 -0.03 -7.09
N GLN A 65 -5.41 0.18 -8.17
CA GLN A 65 -5.88 1.51 -8.55
C GLN A 65 -6.79 2.13 -7.48
N ALA A 66 -7.67 1.34 -6.87
CA ALA A 66 -8.55 1.81 -5.80
C ALA A 66 -7.83 2.06 -4.48
N SER A 67 -6.76 1.32 -4.19
CA SER A 67 -6.01 1.44 -2.93
C SER A 67 -5.04 2.62 -2.88
N PHE A 68 -4.73 3.21 -4.03
CA PHE A 68 -3.71 4.25 -4.14
C PHE A 68 -4.28 5.59 -3.67
N ASN A 69 -3.70 6.15 -2.61
CA ASN A 69 -4.05 7.45 -2.07
C ASN A 69 -2.88 8.44 -2.21
N LEU A 70 -3.15 9.71 -1.91
CA LEU A 70 -2.09 10.72 -1.84
C LEU A 70 -1.12 10.38 -0.70
N PRO A 71 0.20 10.55 -0.92
CA PRO A 71 1.22 10.19 0.05
C PRO A 71 1.11 11.09 1.30
N THR A 72 0.61 10.55 2.40
CA THR A 72 0.47 11.30 3.68
C THR A 72 1.30 10.72 4.81
N LEU A 73 1.66 9.44 4.70
CA LEU A 73 2.43 8.71 5.70
C LEU A 73 3.91 8.72 5.34
N ARG A 74 4.78 8.65 6.35
CA ARG A 74 6.21 8.31 6.19
C ARG A 74 6.44 6.87 6.63
N LEU A 75 7.60 6.31 6.27
CA LEU A 75 7.97 4.96 6.74
C LEU A 75 7.99 4.86 8.27
N GLY A 76 8.41 5.93 8.97
CA GLY A 76 8.41 5.99 10.44
C GLY A 76 7.01 6.04 11.07
N ASP A 77 5.97 6.37 10.31
CA ASP A 77 4.58 6.41 10.78
C ASP A 77 3.90 5.03 10.68
N LEU A 78 4.55 4.05 10.04
CA LEU A 78 3.99 2.72 9.89
C LEU A 78 3.89 1.99 11.24
N PRO A 79 2.84 1.16 11.45
CA PRO A 79 2.68 0.42 12.70
C PRO A 79 3.91 -0.41 13.06
N LYS A 80 4.32 -0.39 14.33
CA LYS A 80 5.46 -1.21 14.81
C LYS A 80 5.30 -2.71 14.53
N SER A 81 4.07 -3.21 14.45
CA SER A 81 3.76 -4.60 14.07
C SER A 81 4.32 -4.98 12.69
N PHE A 82 4.62 -4.00 11.83
CA PHE A 82 5.18 -4.21 10.49
C PHE A 82 6.70 -4.40 10.54
N SER A 83 7.34 -4.19 11.69
CA SER A 83 8.77 -4.47 11.91
C SER A 83 9.13 -5.95 11.79
N ALA A 84 8.14 -6.85 11.75
CA ALA A 84 8.33 -8.30 11.67
C ALA A 84 8.91 -8.81 10.34
N GLY A 85 9.06 -7.96 9.32
CA GLY A 85 9.76 -8.30 8.08
C GLY A 85 9.17 -7.60 6.87
N ALA A 86 9.99 -6.78 6.21
CA ALA A 86 9.70 -6.24 4.91
C ALA A 86 10.57 -6.95 3.86
N THR A 87 9.95 -7.40 2.78
CA THR A 87 10.65 -7.97 1.63
C THR A 87 10.74 -6.92 0.54
N VAL A 88 11.93 -6.79 -0.05
CA VAL A 88 12.16 -5.89 -1.20
C VAL A 88 11.64 -6.58 -2.45
N ILE A 89 10.65 -5.98 -3.10
CA ILE A 89 10.01 -6.53 -4.33
C ILE A 89 10.58 -5.93 -5.62
N GLY A 90 11.45 -4.93 -5.48
CA GLY A 90 12.12 -4.19 -6.54
C GLY A 90 12.66 -2.87 -6.01
N GLU A 91 13.19 -2.06 -6.91
CA GLU A 91 13.75 -0.74 -6.60
C GLU A 91 13.23 0.29 -7.61
N VAL A 92 13.10 1.52 -7.14
CA VAL A 92 12.77 2.72 -7.93
C VAL A 92 13.76 3.79 -7.52
N GLU A 93 14.52 4.35 -8.47
CA GLU A 93 15.62 5.30 -8.20
C GLU A 93 16.63 4.79 -7.15
N GLY A 94 16.89 3.48 -7.16
CA GLY A 94 17.79 2.83 -6.19
C GLY A 94 17.24 2.75 -4.75
N GLN A 95 15.98 3.14 -4.53
CA GLN A 95 15.30 2.99 -3.25
C GLN A 95 14.37 1.77 -3.27
N PRO A 96 14.33 0.97 -2.19
CA PRO A 96 13.60 -0.29 -2.16
C PRO A 96 12.09 -0.09 -2.11
N VAL A 97 11.35 -0.82 -2.95
CA VAL A 97 9.90 -0.99 -2.80
C VAL A 97 9.66 -2.14 -1.84
N LEU A 98 9.03 -1.82 -0.71
CA LEU A 98 8.81 -2.73 0.40
C LEU A 98 7.42 -3.37 0.30
N TYR A 99 7.38 -4.69 0.50
CA TYR A 99 6.17 -5.44 0.83
C TYR A 99 6.26 -5.92 2.27
N PHE A 100 5.27 -5.61 3.08
CA PHE A 100 5.22 -6.03 4.48
C PHE A 100 4.48 -7.36 4.58
N GLU A 101 5.23 -8.43 4.85
CA GLU A 101 4.73 -9.79 4.73
C GLU A 101 3.53 -10.05 5.65
N GLY A 102 2.53 -10.76 5.12
CA GLY A 102 1.32 -11.08 5.88
C GLY A 102 0.33 -9.93 6.06
N THR A 103 0.67 -8.69 5.68
CA THR A 103 -0.21 -7.52 5.84
C THR A 103 -0.92 -7.12 4.55
N GLY A 104 -0.35 -7.43 3.39
CA GLY A 104 -0.90 -7.00 2.11
C GLY A 104 -0.63 -5.51 1.79
N TYR A 105 0.28 -4.87 2.54
CA TYR A 105 0.64 -3.47 2.42
C TYR A 105 1.99 -3.30 1.70
N TYR A 106 2.08 -2.23 0.92
CA TYR A 106 3.28 -1.84 0.18
C TYR A 106 3.63 -0.40 0.48
N ALA A 107 4.92 -0.11 0.58
CA ALA A 107 5.41 1.26 0.70
C ALA A 107 6.70 1.47 -0.09
N TRP A 108 6.89 2.68 -0.59
CA TRP A 108 8.14 3.16 -1.16
C TRP A 108 8.30 4.64 -0.84
N ALA A 109 9.50 5.06 -0.45
CA ALA A 109 9.81 6.47 -0.22
C ALA A 109 11.02 6.88 -1.06
N LEU A 110 11.02 8.13 -1.50
CA LEU A 110 12.16 8.74 -2.21
C LEU A 110 13.38 8.89 -1.30
N ALA A 111 13.16 9.05 0.01
CA ALA A 111 14.19 9.08 1.05
C ALA A 111 13.59 8.58 2.39
N PRO A 112 14.40 8.16 3.38
CA PRO A 112 13.89 7.58 4.63
C PRO A 112 12.87 8.43 5.39
N GLU A 113 13.02 9.76 5.37
CA GLU A 113 12.13 10.71 6.07
C GLU A 113 11.02 11.27 5.18
N SER A 114 10.96 10.85 3.92
CA SER A 114 9.94 11.30 2.97
C SER A 114 8.62 10.58 3.17
N PRO A 115 7.48 11.21 2.81
CA PRO A 115 6.24 10.49 2.62
C PRO A 115 6.39 9.32 1.64
N VAL A 116 5.55 8.32 1.78
CA VAL A 116 5.57 7.10 1.00
C VAL A 116 4.48 7.12 -0.08
N LEU A 117 4.81 6.55 -1.25
CA LEU A 117 3.78 5.93 -2.07
C LEU A 117 3.36 4.63 -1.39
N GLU A 118 2.05 4.42 -1.28
CA GLU A 118 1.49 3.24 -0.64
C GLU A 118 0.40 2.57 -1.47
N ALA A 119 0.23 1.27 -1.22
CA ALA A 119 -0.88 0.49 -1.75
C ALA A 119 -1.27 -0.60 -0.74
N SER A 120 -2.55 -0.99 -0.75
CA SER A 120 -3.05 -2.01 0.16
C SER A 120 -4.02 -2.97 -0.54
N ILE A 121 -3.70 -4.27 -0.49
CA ILE A 121 -4.60 -5.32 -0.99
C ILE A 121 -5.86 -5.41 -0.13
N THR A 122 -5.82 -5.01 1.14
CA THR A 122 -6.98 -5.08 2.02
C THR A 122 -7.91 -3.89 1.88
N TYR A 123 -7.57 -2.86 1.10
CA TYR A 123 -8.44 -1.72 0.87
C TYR A 123 -9.85 -2.17 0.44
N PRO A 124 -10.94 -1.66 1.06
CA PRO A 124 -11.02 -0.48 1.95
C PRO A 124 -10.91 -0.79 3.47
N ALA A 125 -10.39 -1.95 3.84
CA ALA A 125 -10.04 -2.28 5.22
C ALA A 125 -8.58 -1.91 5.53
N TYR A 126 -8.32 -1.57 6.79
CA TYR A 126 -6.95 -1.43 7.26
C TYR A 126 -6.18 -2.76 7.10
N PRO A 127 -4.90 -2.71 6.74
CA PRO A 127 -4.03 -3.89 6.78
C PRO A 127 -4.04 -4.57 8.17
N PRO A 128 -3.90 -5.90 8.25
CA PRO A 128 -3.64 -6.61 9.50
C PRO A 128 -2.47 -5.99 10.26
N GLY A 129 -2.60 -5.83 11.58
CA GLY A 129 -1.58 -5.21 12.44
C GLY A 129 -1.67 -3.68 12.54
N TRP A 130 -2.46 -3.01 11.69
CA TRP A 130 -2.59 -1.55 11.72
C TRP A 130 -3.45 -1.03 12.87
N ALA A 131 -4.62 -1.63 13.09
CA ALA A 131 -5.55 -1.24 14.17
C ALA A 131 -5.12 -1.74 15.57
N GLU A 132 -4.06 -2.56 15.65
CA GLU A 132 -3.50 -3.05 16.91
C GLU A 132 -2.47 -2.08 17.51
N GLY A 133 -2.05 -1.05 16.75
CA GLY A 133 -1.00 -0.09 17.09
C GLY A 133 -1.30 0.88 18.26
N GLU A 134 -2.53 0.91 18.78
CA GLU A 134 -2.89 1.68 19.99
C GLU A 134 -3.01 0.83 21.26
N ARG A 135 -2.74 -0.49 21.19
CA ARG A 135 -2.71 -1.36 22.37
C ARG A 135 -1.27 -1.74 22.72
N SER A 136 -0.52 -0.77 23.23
CA SER A 136 0.72 -0.99 23.99
C SER A 136 0.72 -0.08 25.20
#